data_AF-G3G197-F1
#
_entry.id   AF-G3G197-F1
#
_cell.length_a   1.000
_cell.length_b   1.000
_cell.length_c   1.000
_cell.angle_alpha   90.00
_cell.angle_beta   90.00
_cell.angle_gamma   90.00
#
_symmetry.space_group_name_H-M   'P 1'
#
loop_
_entity.id
_entity.type
_entity.pdbx_description
1 polymer ?
#
loop_
_entity_poly.entity_id
_entity_poly.type
_entity_poly.pdbx_seq_one_letter_code
_entity_poly.pdbx_strand_id
1 'polypeptide(L)'
;SVSFHKFGEYFPGTGHLLDNGYGKGKYYAVNVPLNDGIDDESYHYLFKPIIAKVMEVFNPDAVVLQCGADSLSGDRLGCFNLSVKGHAECVRYLRSFNVPLMLLGGGGYTIRNVARCWCYETGVALGVEVEDKVPDHEYIGYFAPDYNIHVATSNMENKNSRKSLDDIKVKLLEYLSKLQHVPGVQFQERPTDMDLEEENEDQEDTNEKNDHNSDRDERPES
;
A
#
# COMPACT_ATOMS: atom_id res chain seq x y z
N SER A 1 0.76 2.66 12.46
CA SER A 1 1.31 2.53 11.09
C SER A 1 2.79 2.23 11.17
N VAL A 2 3.31 1.55 10.15
CA VAL A 2 4.75 1.26 9.99
C VAL A 2 5.14 1.75 8.60
N SER A 3 6.23 2.50 8.47
CA SER A 3 6.70 3.04 7.18
C SER A 3 8.21 2.89 7.03
N PHE A 4 8.63 2.37 5.87
CA PHE A 4 10.03 2.28 5.44
C PHE A 4 10.20 3.23 4.25
N HIS A 5 11.08 4.20 4.36
CA HIS A 5 11.17 5.27 3.36
C HIS A 5 12.54 5.94 3.35
N LYS A 6 12.87 6.57 2.22
CA LYS A 6 14.00 7.49 2.18
C LYS A 6 13.75 8.68 3.09
N PHE A 7 14.76 9.05 3.87
CA PHE A 7 14.71 10.23 4.71
C PHE A 7 15.97 11.10 4.53
N GLY A 8 15.82 12.42 4.69
CA GLY A 8 16.88 13.41 4.44
C GLY A 8 16.82 13.98 3.01
N GLU A 9 16.61 15.30 2.91
CA GLU A 9 16.42 16.05 1.64
C GLU A 9 15.52 15.33 0.63
N TYR A 10 14.37 14.82 1.10
CA TYR A 10 13.43 14.06 0.29
C TYR A 10 11.99 14.38 0.66
N PHE A 11 11.09 14.33 -0.33
CA PHE A 11 9.66 14.50 -0.09
C PHE A 11 9.10 13.31 0.71
N PRO A 12 8.16 13.51 1.66
CA PRO A 12 7.51 14.78 2.05
C PRO A 12 8.23 15.55 3.17
N GLY A 13 9.38 15.08 3.64
CA GLY A 13 10.13 15.69 4.75
C GLY A 13 9.67 15.28 6.16
N THR A 14 8.73 14.33 6.27
CA THR A 14 8.26 13.73 7.53
C THR A 14 8.75 12.29 7.68
N GLY A 15 8.59 11.70 8.87
CA GLY A 15 8.94 10.29 9.10
C GLY A 15 10.32 10.11 9.73
N HIS A 16 10.75 11.08 10.54
CA HIS A 16 11.98 10.94 11.29
C HIS A 16 11.90 9.74 12.25
N LEU A 17 13.04 9.14 12.61
CA LEU A 17 13.11 8.01 13.55
C LEU A 17 12.39 8.28 14.89
N LEU A 18 12.37 9.55 15.30
CA LEU A 18 11.77 10.01 16.56
C LEU A 18 10.28 10.33 16.44
N ASP A 19 9.72 10.36 15.22
CA ASP A 19 8.31 10.62 14.97
C ASP A 19 7.50 9.36 15.32
N ASN A 20 7.20 9.18 16.62
CA ASN A 20 6.55 7.98 17.13
C ASN A 20 5.10 8.20 17.58
N GLY A 21 4.43 9.22 17.04
CA GLY A 21 3.05 9.56 17.37
C GLY A 21 2.91 10.41 18.64
N TYR A 22 1.67 10.77 18.97
CA TYR A 22 1.37 11.69 20.07
C TYR A 22 0.15 11.24 20.88
N GLY A 23 0.10 11.63 22.16
CA GLY A 23 -1.01 11.30 23.06
C GLY A 23 -1.26 9.78 23.13
N LYS A 24 -2.51 9.37 22.91
CA LYS A 24 -2.90 7.94 22.87
C LYS A 24 -2.25 7.16 21.72
N GLY A 25 -1.82 7.84 20.65
CA GLY A 25 -1.13 7.24 19.51
C GLY A 25 0.39 7.16 19.67
N LYS A 26 0.94 7.51 20.84
CA LYS A 26 2.37 7.40 21.09
C LYS A 26 2.82 5.94 21.05
N TYR A 27 3.90 5.68 20.32
CA TYR A 27 4.44 4.38 19.91
C TYR A 27 3.65 3.61 18.84
N TYR A 28 2.50 4.11 18.38
CA TYR A 28 1.70 3.47 17.31
C TYR A 28 2.09 3.94 15.91
N ALA A 29 3.04 4.88 15.79
CA ALA A 29 3.68 5.23 14.53
C ALA A 29 5.15 4.76 14.58
N VAL A 30 5.54 3.95 13.61
CA VAL A 30 6.89 3.39 13.49
C VAL A 30 7.45 3.85 12.16
N ASN A 31 8.51 4.65 12.19
CA ASN A 31 9.17 5.17 11.00
C ASN A 31 10.58 4.60 10.88
N VAL A 32 10.92 4.08 9.71
CA VAL A 32 12.20 3.46 9.38
C VAL A 32 12.87 4.33 8.30
N PRO A 33 13.60 5.38 8.69
CA PRO A 33 14.30 6.26 7.76
C PRO A 33 15.52 5.57 7.16
N LEU A 34 15.65 5.62 5.83
CA LEU A 34 16.70 4.96 5.06
C LEU A 34 17.43 5.97 4.16
N ASN A 35 18.67 5.64 3.83
CA ASN A 35 19.47 6.35 2.83
C ASN A 35 19.36 5.67 1.45
N ASP A 36 19.90 6.33 0.44
CA ASP A 36 19.91 5.82 -0.94
C ASP A 36 20.55 4.44 -1.06
N GLY A 37 20.13 3.70 -2.07
CA GLY A 37 20.78 2.47 -2.52
C GLY A 37 20.56 1.27 -1.62
N ILE A 38 19.59 1.28 -0.70
CA ILE A 38 19.28 0.09 0.09
C ILE A 38 18.98 -1.10 -0.83
N ASP A 39 19.64 -2.22 -0.54
CA ASP A 39 19.50 -3.49 -1.25
C ASP A 39 18.53 -4.44 -0.54
N ASP A 40 18.19 -5.54 -1.20
CA ASP A 40 17.26 -6.55 -0.69
C ASP A 40 17.67 -7.09 0.69
N GLU A 41 18.95 -7.45 0.87
CA GLU A 41 19.45 -8.02 2.13
C GLU A 41 19.31 -7.02 3.29
N SER A 42 19.76 -5.77 3.07
CA SER A 42 19.70 -4.69 4.06
C SER A 42 18.27 -4.31 4.41
N TYR A 43 17.38 -4.29 3.41
CA TYR A 43 15.97 -3.99 3.62
C TYR A 43 15.31 -5.09 4.46
N HIS A 44 15.52 -6.36 4.13
CA HIS A 44 14.98 -7.50 4.89
C HIS A 44 15.55 -7.60 6.30
N TYR A 45 16.81 -7.21 6.48
CA TYR A 45 17.47 -7.16 7.78
C TYR A 45 16.75 -6.25 8.78
N LEU A 46 16.07 -5.20 8.28
CA LEU A 46 15.19 -4.36 9.08
C LEU A 46 13.74 -4.85 9.06
N PHE A 47 13.20 -5.11 7.87
CA PHE A 47 11.79 -5.38 7.66
C PHE A 47 11.30 -6.55 8.51
N LYS A 48 11.96 -7.71 8.42
CA LYS A 48 11.53 -8.93 9.10
C LYS A 48 11.47 -8.77 10.63
N PRO A 49 12.54 -8.36 11.33
CA PRO A 49 12.48 -8.25 12.80
C PRO A 49 11.53 -7.14 13.28
N ILE A 50 11.44 -6.01 12.58
CA ILE A 50 10.53 -4.92 12.96
C ILE A 50 9.08 -5.38 12.80
N ILE A 51 8.72 -5.95 11.65
CA ILE A 51 7.36 -6.44 11.40
C ILE A 51 7.01 -7.60 12.31
N ALA A 52 7.93 -8.54 12.57
CA ALA A 52 7.72 -9.62 13.55
C ALA A 52 7.32 -9.05 14.91
N LYS A 53 8.05 -8.04 15.38
CA LYS A 53 7.76 -7.42 16.68
C LYS A 53 6.45 -6.65 16.66
N VAL A 54 6.12 -5.97 15.57
CA VAL A 54 4.82 -5.30 15.39
C VAL A 54 3.69 -6.32 15.47
N MET A 55 3.76 -7.42 14.72
CA MET A 55 2.74 -8.48 14.75
C MET A 55 2.60 -9.08 16.16
N GLU A 56 3.71 -9.25 16.89
CA GLU A 56 3.71 -9.76 18.27
C GLU A 56 3.01 -8.81 19.25
N VAL A 57 3.36 -7.52 19.25
CA VAL A 57 2.91 -6.59 20.31
C VAL A 57 1.61 -5.88 19.97
N PHE A 58 1.43 -5.50 18.70
CA PHE A 58 0.21 -4.84 18.22
C PHE A 58 -0.90 -5.85 17.97
N ASN A 59 -0.54 -7.10 17.61
CA ASN A 59 -1.47 -8.21 17.37
C ASN A 59 -2.68 -7.79 16.51
N PRO A 60 -2.45 -7.33 15.26
CA PRO A 60 -3.51 -6.81 14.41
C PRO A 60 -4.46 -7.92 13.94
N ASP A 61 -5.76 -7.62 13.92
CA ASP A 61 -6.77 -8.50 13.32
C ASP A 61 -6.85 -8.37 11.79
N ALA A 62 -6.26 -7.33 11.21
CA ALA A 62 -6.13 -7.13 9.76
C ALA A 62 -4.88 -6.29 9.43
N VAL A 63 -4.32 -6.50 8.23
CA VAL A 63 -3.16 -5.79 7.71
C VAL A 63 -3.50 -5.16 6.37
N VAL A 64 -3.13 -3.88 6.20
CA VAL A 64 -3.11 -3.20 4.90
C VAL A 64 -1.65 -2.98 4.53
N LEU A 65 -1.21 -3.56 3.42
CA LEU A 65 0.13 -3.38 2.87
C LEU A 65 0.05 -2.54 1.60
N GLN A 66 0.73 -1.40 1.63
CA GLN A 66 0.91 -0.52 0.47
C GLN A 66 2.21 -0.92 -0.25
N CYS A 67 2.09 -1.44 -1.47
CA CYS A 67 3.17 -1.99 -2.28
C CYS A 67 3.72 -0.95 -3.28
N GLY A 68 4.27 0.16 -2.77
CA GLY A 68 4.88 1.20 -3.59
C GLY A 68 6.08 0.66 -4.37
N ALA A 69 5.99 0.67 -5.70
CA ALA A 69 7.00 0.15 -6.61
C ALA A 69 8.08 1.20 -6.97
N ASP A 70 8.00 2.41 -6.44
CA ASP A 70 9.05 3.43 -6.53
C ASP A 70 10.28 3.11 -5.67
N SER A 71 10.17 2.16 -4.74
CA SER A 71 11.30 1.58 -4.00
C SER A 71 12.17 0.62 -4.83
N LEU A 72 11.76 0.27 -6.06
CA LEU A 72 12.52 -0.63 -6.93
C LEU A 72 13.74 0.06 -7.54
N SER A 73 14.75 -0.76 -7.83
CA SER A 73 15.92 -0.35 -8.59
C SER A 73 15.54 0.22 -9.96
N GLY A 74 16.18 1.34 -10.33
CA GLY A 74 15.95 2.00 -11.62
C GLY A 74 14.60 2.71 -11.74
N ASP A 75 13.93 3.01 -10.63
CA ASP A 75 12.81 3.94 -10.63
C ASP A 75 13.24 5.36 -11.05
N ARG A 76 12.31 6.15 -11.61
CA ARG A 76 12.62 7.52 -12.09
C ARG A 76 12.72 8.55 -10.96
N LEU A 77 12.03 8.33 -9.84
CA LEU A 77 11.98 9.27 -8.70
C LEU A 77 12.56 8.64 -7.42
N GLY A 78 12.41 7.33 -7.27
CA GLY A 78 13.02 6.57 -6.18
C GLY A 78 14.52 6.39 -6.37
N CYS A 79 15.22 6.19 -5.27
CA CYS A 79 16.67 5.98 -5.24
C CYS A 79 17.08 4.81 -4.35
N PHE A 80 16.21 3.80 -4.25
CA PHE A 80 16.53 2.51 -3.67
C PHE A 80 17.03 1.54 -4.74
N ASN A 81 17.51 0.38 -4.29
CA ASN A 81 18.09 -0.63 -5.17
C ASN A 81 17.42 -2.00 -4.97
N LEU A 82 16.11 -2.03 -4.67
CA LEU A 82 15.38 -3.28 -4.46
C LEU A 82 15.07 -4.00 -5.77
N SER A 83 15.16 -5.32 -5.75
CA SER A 83 14.66 -6.16 -6.84
C SER A 83 13.17 -6.44 -6.68
N VAL A 84 12.52 -6.90 -7.76
CA VAL A 84 11.14 -7.40 -7.71
C VAL A 84 10.98 -8.52 -6.68
N LYS A 85 11.99 -9.41 -6.56
CA LYS A 85 11.95 -10.51 -5.57
C LYS A 85 12.11 -9.99 -4.15
N GLY A 86 13.02 -9.04 -3.94
CA GLY A 86 13.25 -8.41 -2.64
C GLY A 86 12.02 -7.66 -2.16
N HIS A 87 11.37 -6.93 -3.04
CA HIS A 87 10.12 -6.23 -2.73
C HIS A 87 8.99 -7.23 -2.39
N ALA A 88 8.75 -8.23 -3.25
CA ALA A 88 7.70 -9.23 -3.03
C ALA A 88 7.94 -10.16 -1.82
N GLU A 89 9.18 -10.28 -1.33
CA GLU A 89 9.46 -10.97 -0.06
C GLU A 89 8.76 -10.29 1.13
N CYS A 90 8.45 -9.00 1.06
CA CYS A 90 7.66 -8.30 2.07
C CYS A 90 6.21 -8.82 2.09
N VAL A 91 5.61 -8.99 0.91
CA VAL A 91 4.28 -9.60 0.75
C VAL A 91 4.29 -11.04 1.27
N ARG A 92 5.29 -11.84 0.85
CA ARG A 92 5.45 -13.23 1.29
C ARG A 92 5.56 -13.34 2.81
N TYR A 93 6.34 -12.45 3.42
CA TYR A 93 6.55 -12.43 4.86
C TYR A 93 5.26 -12.09 5.62
N LEU A 94 4.54 -11.03 5.22
CA LEU A 94 3.26 -10.67 5.86
C LEU A 94 2.18 -11.74 5.66
N ARG A 95 2.11 -12.34 4.47
CA ARG A 95 1.20 -13.45 4.18
C ARG A 95 1.43 -14.64 5.13
N SER A 96 2.67 -14.87 5.56
CA SER A 96 2.99 -16.00 6.44
C SER A 96 2.39 -15.93 7.84
N PHE A 97 1.93 -14.75 8.28
CA PHE A 97 1.24 -14.57 9.56
C PHE A 97 -0.23 -15.00 9.53
N ASN A 98 -0.81 -15.27 8.34
CA ASN A 98 -2.20 -15.70 8.18
C ASN A 98 -3.24 -14.75 8.80
N VAL A 99 -2.96 -13.44 8.79
CA VAL A 99 -3.90 -12.38 9.15
C VAL A 99 -4.54 -11.83 7.87
N PRO A 100 -5.85 -11.47 7.85
CA PRO A 100 -6.47 -10.82 6.70
C PRO A 100 -5.59 -9.69 6.13
N LEU A 101 -5.22 -9.82 4.85
CA LEU A 101 -4.23 -8.97 4.21
C LEU A 101 -4.83 -8.29 2.97
N MET A 102 -4.88 -6.96 2.99
CA MET A 102 -5.24 -6.13 1.84
C MET A 102 -3.96 -5.57 1.19
N LEU A 103 -3.77 -5.86 -0.10
CA LEU A 103 -2.66 -5.33 -0.89
C LEU A 103 -3.14 -4.12 -1.71
N LEU A 104 -2.40 -3.03 -1.65
CA LEU A 104 -2.65 -1.81 -2.41
C LEU A 104 -1.43 -1.47 -3.25
N GLY A 105 -1.63 -0.81 -4.40
CA GLY A 105 -0.53 -0.22 -5.18
C GLY A 105 0.01 1.05 -4.54
N GLY A 106 0.59 1.94 -5.35
CA GLY A 106 1.00 3.29 -4.97
C GLY A 106 2.03 3.86 -5.94
N GLY A 107 3.09 4.51 -5.43
CA GLY A 107 4.15 5.07 -6.26
C GLY A 107 4.83 4.04 -7.17
N GLY A 108 5.46 4.51 -8.25
CA GLY A 108 6.12 3.66 -9.25
C GLY A 108 6.17 4.37 -10.60
N TYR A 109 7.35 4.83 -10.99
CA TYR A 109 7.53 5.80 -12.07
C TYR A 109 8.33 5.23 -13.25
N THR A 110 8.96 4.07 -13.08
CA THR A 110 9.38 3.19 -14.18
C THR A 110 8.31 2.14 -14.45
N ILE A 111 7.31 2.49 -15.26
CA ILE A 111 6.06 1.71 -15.44
C ILE A 111 6.24 0.22 -15.78
N ARG A 112 7.27 -0.13 -16.55
CA ARG A 112 7.60 -1.54 -16.88
C ARG A 112 7.99 -2.34 -15.63
N ASN A 113 8.68 -1.71 -14.67
CA ASN A 113 9.05 -2.35 -13.41
C ASN A 113 7.86 -2.41 -12.45
N VAL A 114 6.95 -1.43 -12.50
CA VAL A 114 5.67 -1.47 -11.77
C VAL A 114 4.86 -2.69 -12.20
N ALA A 115 4.71 -2.90 -13.52
CA ALA A 115 4.00 -4.06 -14.06
C ALA A 115 4.63 -5.39 -13.62
N ARG A 116 5.97 -5.51 -13.68
CA ARG A 116 6.71 -6.68 -13.18
C ARG A 116 6.43 -6.93 -11.70
N CYS A 117 6.50 -5.88 -10.90
CA CYS A 117 6.38 -5.95 -9.45
C CYS A 117 5.00 -6.45 -9.04
N TRP A 118 3.95 -5.75 -9.45
CA TRP A 118 2.59 -6.07 -9.03
C TRP A 118 2.10 -7.41 -9.62
N CYS A 119 2.56 -7.78 -10.83
CA CYS A 119 2.33 -9.11 -11.38
C CYS A 119 2.94 -10.20 -10.47
N TYR A 120 4.22 -10.05 -10.11
CA TYR A 120 4.91 -11.03 -9.27
C TYR A 120 4.34 -11.08 -7.84
N GLU A 121 4.04 -9.93 -7.24
CA GLU A 121 3.39 -9.84 -5.93
C GLU A 121 2.00 -10.49 -5.91
N THR A 122 1.24 -10.38 -7.01
CA THR A 122 -0.05 -11.07 -7.16
C THR A 122 0.16 -12.59 -7.16
N GLY A 123 1.17 -13.10 -7.87
CA GLY A 123 1.56 -14.51 -7.79
C GLY A 123 1.90 -14.95 -6.38
N VAL A 124 2.69 -14.16 -5.65
CA VAL A 124 3.02 -14.40 -4.24
C VAL A 124 1.77 -14.43 -3.35
N ALA A 125 0.82 -13.52 -3.56
CA ALA A 125 -0.44 -13.49 -2.82
C ALA A 125 -1.26 -14.77 -3.04
N LEU A 126 -1.34 -15.22 -4.29
CA LEU A 126 -2.02 -16.46 -4.69
C LEU A 126 -1.25 -17.74 -4.27
N GLY A 127 0.01 -17.61 -3.86
CA GLY A 127 0.88 -18.76 -3.59
C GLY A 127 1.29 -19.52 -4.85
N VAL A 128 1.31 -18.84 -5.99
CA VAL A 128 1.67 -19.37 -7.31
C VAL A 128 3.05 -18.84 -7.69
N GLU A 129 3.95 -19.75 -8.10
CA GLU A 129 5.23 -19.32 -8.67
C GLU A 129 4.99 -18.83 -10.09
N VAL A 130 5.38 -17.58 -10.35
CA VAL A 130 5.25 -16.96 -11.67
C VAL A 130 6.51 -17.26 -12.49
N GLU A 131 6.33 -17.70 -13.73
CA GLU A 131 7.44 -17.89 -14.65
C GLU A 131 8.18 -16.58 -14.90
N ASP A 132 9.51 -16.62 -14.98
CA ASP A 132 10.29 -15.40 -15.19
C ASP A 132 10.07 -14.79 -16.58
N LYS A 133 9.60 -15.55 -17.56
CA LYS A 133 9.33 -15.03 -18.90
C LYS A 133 8.00 -14.31 -18.93
N VAL A 134 8.01 -13.08 -19.46
CA VAL A 134 6.79 -12.31 -19.69
C VAL A 134 6.03 -12.98 -20.85
N PRO A 135 4.75 -13.36 -20.66
CA PRO A 135 3.95 -13.98 -21.73
C PRO A 135 3.66 -12.97 -22.84
N ASP A 136 3.35 -13.47 -24.04
CA ASP A 136 3.02 -12.61 -25.17
C ASP A 136 1.73 -11.80 -24.91
N HIS A 137 1.77 -10.51 -25.18
CA HIS A 137 0.65 -9.58 -25.00
C HIS A 137 0.92 -8.26 -25.74
N GLU A 138 -0.10 -7.41 -25.89
CA GLU A 138 -0.04 -6.14 -26.66
C GLU A 138 1.15 -5.24 -26.26
N TYR A 139 1.45 -5.15 -24.97
CA TYR A 139 2.55 -4.32 -24.45
C TYR A 139 3.93 -5.00 -24.35
N ILE A 140 4.15 -6.18 -24.94
CA ILE A 140 5.39 -6.97 -24.72
C ILE A 140 6.66 -6.19 -25.10
N GLY A 141 6.56 -5.30 -26.08
CA GLY A 141 7.65 -4.42 -26.52
C GLY A 141 8.23 -3.53 -25.41
N TYR A 142 7.47 -3.22 -24.36
CA TYR A 142 7.95 -2.43 -23.21
C TYR A 142 8.94 -3.20 -22.31
N PHE A 143 9.01 -4.53 -22.46
CA PHE A 143 9.83 -5.42 -21.63
C PHE A 143 11.13 -5.84 -22.32
N ALA A 144 11.38 -5.36 -23.54
CA ALA A 144 12.64 -5.54 -24.25
C ALA A 144 13.84 -4.95 -23.46
N PRO A 145 15.06 -5.48 -23.65
CA PRO A 145 15.41 -6.60 -24.53
C PRO A 145 15.24 -7.99 -23.87
N ASP A 146 15.08 -8.05 -22.55
CA ASP A 146 15.18 -9.31 -21.80
C ASP A 146 13.87 -10.11 -21.78
N TYR A 147 12.73 -9.42 -21.83
CA TYR A 147 11.38 -9.99 -21.73
C TYR A 147 11.18 -10.85 -20.48
N ASN A 148 11.85 -10.48 -19.39
CA ASN A 148 11.76 -11.16 -18.09
C ASN A 148 11.00 -10.30 -17.06
N ILE A 149 10.42 -10.95 -16.07
CA ILE A 149 9.82 -10.36 -14.88
C ILE A 149 10.93 -9.84 -13.96
N HIS A 150 11.96 -10.65 -13.73
CA HIS A 150 13.08 -10.28 -12.90
C HIS A 150 14.16 -9.58 -13.73
N VAL A 151 14.53 -8.39 -13.28
CA VAL A 151 15.63 -7.59 -13.84
C VAL A 151 16.70 -7.39 -12.78
N ALA A 152 17.95 -7.32 -13.21
CA ALA A 152 19.07 -7.06 -12.31
C ALA A 152 18.93 -5.67 -11.66
N THR A 153 19.29 -5.61 -10.38
CA THR A 153 19.46 -4.33 -9.68
C THR A 153 20.71 -3.61 -10.21
N SER A 154 20.77 -2.30 -10.01
CA SER A 154 21.90 -1.48 -10.40
C SER A 154 23.14 -1.72 -9.53
N ASN A 155 24.29 -1.20 -9.96
CA ASN A 155 25.53 -1.14 -9.19
C ASN A 155 25.61 0.09 -8.24
N MET A 156 24.47 0.71 -7.91
CA MET A 156 24.39 1.82 -6.95
C MET A 156 24.99 1.42 -5.60
N GLU A 157 25.76 2.32 -4.99
CA GLU A 157 26.29 2.14 -3.64
C GLU A 157 25.16 2.17 -2.60
N ASN A 158 25.15 1.17 -1.71
CA ASN A 158 24.25 1.15 -0.57
C ASN A 158 24.80 2.04 0.57
N LYS A 159 24.18 3.20 0.78
CA LYS A 159 24.56 4.18 1.82
C LYS A 159 24.04 3.81 3.22
N ASN A 160 23.50 2.61 3.39
CA ASN A 160 22.95 2.11 4.64
C ASN A 160 23.93 1.13 5.29
N SER A 161 24.89 1.65 6.05
CA SER A 161 25.85 0.82 6.76
C SER A 161 25.17 -0.16 7.72
N ARG A 162 25.76 -1.34 7.93
CA ARG A 162 25.23 -2.32 8.90
C ARG A 162 25.03 -1.72 10.29
N LYS A 163 25.98 -0.89 10.73
CA LYS A 163 25.90 -0.17 12.00
C LYS A 163 24.67 0.74 12.08
N SER A 164 24.43 1.58 11.07
CA SER A 164 23.27 2.47 11.06
C SER A 164 21.95 1.71 11.03
N LEU A 165 21.88 0.59 10.30
CA LEU A 165 20.72 -0.29 10.29
C LEU A 165 20.48 -0.92 11.67
N ASP A 166 21.54 -1.36 12.35
CA ASP A 166 21.44 -1.90 13.70
C ASP A 166 20.97 -0.86 14.71
N ASP A 167 21.49 0.38 14.64
CA ASP A 167 21.07 1.47 15.51
C ASP A 167 19.57 1.77 15.33
N ILE A 168 19.09 1.84 14.08
CA ILE A 168 17.65 2.01 13.76
C ILE A 168 16.84 0.85 14.35
N LYS A 169 17.24 -0.39 14.05
CA LYS A 169 16.53 -1.60 14.47
C LYS A 169 16.42 -1.68 16.00
N VAL A 170 17.53 -1.52 16.71
CA VAL A 170 17.56 -1.55 18.18
C VAL A 170 16.63 -0.48 18.74
N LYS A 171 16.66 0.73 18.18
CA LYS A 171 15.82 1.82 18.67
C LYS A 171 14.32 1.54 18.47
N LEU A 172 13.95 1.02 17.32
CA LEU A 172 12.56 0.70 17.02
C LEU A 172 12.04 -0.48 17.82
N LEU A 173 12.88 -1.51 18.06
CA LEU A 173 12.51 -2.61 18.96
C LEU A 173 12.34 -2.12 20.42
N GLU A 174 13.14 -1.15 20.86
CA GLU A 174 12.97 -0.49 22.17
C GLU A 174 11.67 0.34 22.25
N TYR A 175 11.21 0.90 21.13
CA TYR A 175 9.92 1.60 21.09
C TYR A 175 8.75 0.63 21.09
N LEU A 176 8.82 -0.43 20.29
CA LEU A 176 7.78 -1.45 20.21
C LEU A 176 7.61 -2.20 21.53
N SER A 177 8.66 -2.37 22.33
CA SER A 177 8.55 -2.99 23.66
C SER A 177 7.79 -2.13 24.67
N LYS A 178 7.57 -0.84 24.39
CA LYS A 178 6.81 0.09 25.22
C LYS A 178 5.33 0.16 24.85
N LEU A 179 4.92 -0.48 23.75
CA LEU A 179 3.52 -0.57 23.38
C LEU A 179 2.76 -1.38 24.43
N GLN A 180 1.69 -0.80 24.95
CA GLN A 180 0.70 -1.54 25.74
C GLN A 180 -0.22 -2.27 24.77
N HIS A 181 -0.46 -3.56 25.02
CA HIS A 181 -1.40 -4.35 24.24
C HIS A 181 -2.79 -3.70 24.27
N VAL A 182 -3.37 -3.44 23.10
CA VAL A 182 -4.74 -2.94 22.97
C VAL A 182 -5.61 -4.12 22.54
N PRO A 183 -6.66 -4.47 23.30
CA PRO A 183 -7.59 -5.51 22.87
C PRO A 183 -8.23 -5.12 21.53
N GLY A 184 -8.30 -6.07 20.60
CA GLY A 184 -8.87 -5.87 19.27
C GLY A 184 -10.30 -5.32 19.33
N VAL A 185 -10.64 -4.46 18.36
CA VAL A 185 -12.02 -4.00 18.19
C VAL A 185 -12.80 -5.11 17.49
N GLN A 186 -13.90 -5.56 18.10
CA GLN A 186 -14.72 -6.63 17.55
C GLN A 186 -15.20 -6.26 16.14
N PHE A 187 -14.94 -7.13 15.16
CA PHE A 187 -15.50 -6.97 13.81
C PHE A 187 -17.03 -7.01 13.90
N GLN A 188 -17.66 -6.00 13.29
CA GLN A 188 -19.10 -6.00 13.08
C GLN A 188 -19.35 -6.56 11.68
N GLU A 189 -19.95 -7.75 11.60
CA GLU A 189 -20.46 -8.27 10.33
C GLU A 189 -21.56 -7.33 9.83
N ARG A 190 -21.48 -6.89 8.57
CA ARG A 190 -22.59 -6.16 7.95
C ARG A 190 -23.79 -7.11 7.86
N PRO A 191 -25.02 -6.67 8.17
CA PRO A 191 -26.23 -7.39 7.78
C PRO A 191 -26.21 -7.62 6.27
N THR A 192 -26.60 -8.81 5.81
CA THR A 192 -26.43 -9.24 4.42
C THR A 192 -27.30 -8.52 3.38
N ASP A 193 -28.28 -7.71 3.78
CA ASP A 193 -29.24 -7.15 2.85
C ASP A 193 -29.24 -5.61 2.94
N MET A 194 -28.39 -4.97 2.13
CA MET A 194 -28.76 -3.68 1.55
C MET A 194 -29.19 -3.99 0.13
N ASP A 195 -30.50 -4.19 -0.06
CA ASP A 195 -31.11 -4.10 -1.37
C ASP A 195 -30.82 -2.69 -1.90
N LEU A 196 -29.83 -2.61 -2.79
CA LEU A 196 -29.62 -1.41 -3.60
C LEU A 196 -30.79 -1.39 -4.58
N GLU A 197 -31.87 -0.69 -4.23
CA GLU A 197 -32.90 -0.34 -5.19
C GLU A 197 -32.23 0.51 -6.28
N GLU A 198 -32.02 -0.08 -7.45
CA GLU A 198 -31.62 0.64 -8.65
C GLU A 198 -32.78 1.59 -9.02
N GLU A 199 -32.66 2.87 -8.65
CA GLU A 199 -33.57 3.91 -9.15
C GLU A 199 -33.41 4.01 -10.68
N ASN A 200 -34.37 3.43 -11.41
CA ASN A 200 -34.51 3.59 -12.85
C ASN A 200 -34.99 5.03 -13.15
N GLU A 201 -34.08 5.91 -13.57
CA GLU A 201 -34.34 7.32 -13.91
C GLU A 201 -35.12 7.55 -15.24
N ASP A 202 -35.85 6.57 -15.77
CA ASP A 202 -36.55 6.69 -17.06
C ASP A 202 -38.01 6.25 -16.98
N GLN A 203 -38.87 7.07 -16.36
CA GLN A 203 -40.30 7.20 -16.71
C GLN A 203 -40.99 8.22 -15.81
N GLU A 204 -41.24 9.43 -16.32
CA GLU A 204 -42.48 10.17 -16.01
C GLU A 204 -42.62 11.34 -17.00
N ASP A 205 -43.21 11.06 -18.16
CA ASP A 205 -43.79 12.08 -19.03
C ASP A 205 -45.14 11.57 -19.56
N THR A 206 -46.15 11.55 -18.67
CA THR A 206 -47.57 11.47 -19.07
C THR A 206 -48.45 12.05 -17.97
N ASN A 207 -48.94 13.26 -18.24
CA ASN A 207 -50.27 13.80 -17.93
C ASN A 207 -51.05 13.22 -16.73
N GLU A 208 -51.39 14.10 -15.77
CA GLU A 208 -52.79 14.41 -15.43
C GLU A 208 -52.86 15.56 -14.41
N LYS A 209 -53.31 16.75 -14.85
CA LYS A 209 -53.81 17.83 -13.98
C LYS A 209 -55.25 18.17 -14.39
N ASN A 210 -56.19 17.46 -13.77
CA ASN A 210 -57.60 17.80 -13.53
C ASN A 210 -57.86 17.26 -12.10
N ASP A 211 -58.46 17.91 -11.13
CA ASP A 211 -59.36 19.05 -11.03
C ASP A 211 -59.22 19.60 -9.60
N HIS A 212 -59.32 20.91 -9.38
CA HIS A 212 -60.31 21.46 -8.45
C HIS A 212 -60.47 22.97 -8.61
N ASN A 213 -61.74 23.37 -8.63
CA ASN A 213 -62.32 24.62 -9.09
C ASN A 213 -62.57 25.58 -7.91
N SER A 214 -62.32 26.89 -8.10
CA SER A 214 -62.90 28.08 -7.42
C SER A 214 -61.88 29.22 -7.59
N ASP A 215 -62.19 30.48 -7.90
CA ASP A 215 -63.42 31.23 -8.05
C ASP A 215 -63.11 32.43 -8.99
N ARG A 216 -64.12 32.83 -9.76
CA ARG A 216 -64.47 34.21 -10.20
C ARG A 216 -63.37 35.28 -10.25
N ASP A 217 -63.14 35.88 -11.43
CA ASP A 217 -63.74 37.19 -11.75
C ASP A 217 -63.40 37.67 -13.16
N GLU A 218 -64.23 38.59 -13.62
CA GLU A 218 -64.49 39.06 -14.97
C GLU A 218 -63.33 39.77 -15.70
N ARG A 219 -63.38 39.64 -17.03
CA ARG A 219 -62.75 40.43 -18.11
C ARG A 219 -62.91 41.97 -17.92
N PRO A 220 -62.25 42.87 -18.71
CA PRO A 220 -61.79 42.66 -20.09
C PRO A 220 -60.43 43.30 -20.52
N GLU A 221 -60.10 42.94 -21.75
CA GLU A 221 -59.07 43.40 -22.70
C GLU A 221 -58.82 44.91 -22.79
N SER A 222 -57.55 45.27 -23.05
CA SER A 222 -57.12 45.95 -24.29
C SER A 222 -55.63 45.74 -24.52
#